data_AF-A0A7S4SCA6-F1
#
_entry.id   AF-A0A7S4SCA6-F1
#
_cell.length_a   1.000
_cell.length_b   1.000
_cell.length_c   1.000
_cell.angle_alpha   90.00
_cell.angle_beta   90.00
_cell.angle_gamma   90.00
#
_symmetry.space_group_name_H-M   'P 1'
#
loop_
_entity.id
_entity.type
_entity.pdbx_description
1 polymer ?
#
loop_
_entity_poly.entity_id
_entity_poly.type
_entity_poly.pdbx_seq_one_letter_code
_entity_poly.pdbx_strand_id
1 'polypeptide(L)'
;LKPLWLNAQAHHLKFHAPSLIRLVRRSALGEMDLKTNMSLHMLKQKMEGERRRVNRRPEVFITVRELILKDEGSIAFSTHEFSLSGLRVHALVEITGTEAQIVKELGQEAASRLLRKATSLVTGKKSQGRTSKEEKATLVGKASSPTSAEVPGASGDDVTQTCIVDLTLRMWRDSGDERVKVQISDLAVGESSFKSASLAKKALGNKRLRAMIEAGISKVAVNALSKKLAKSKAARFAACLLRCLRCFRTPA
;
A
#
# COMPACT_ATOMS: atom_id res chain seq x y z
N LEU A 1 1.48 9.92 -60.20
CA LEU A 1 2.86 9.39 -60.16
C LEU A 1 3.12 8.82 -58.77
N LYS A 2 3.07 7.50 -58.61
CA LYS A 2 3.30 6.77 -57.35
C LYS A 2 4.75 6.27 -57.34
N PRO A 3 5.56 6.50 -56.28
CA PRO A 3 6.84 5.83 -56.17
C PRO A 3 6.68 4.46 -55.49
N LEU A 4 6.96 3.42 -56.27
CA LEU A 4 7.31 2.07 -55.83
C LEU A 4 8.58 2.14 -54.99
N TRP A 5 8.55 1.60 -53.77
CA TRP A 5 9.76 1.30 -53.01
C TRP A 5 9.89 -0.19 -52.77
N LEU A 6 11.08 -0.65 -53.13
CA LEU A 6 11.57 -2.01 -53.24
C LEU A 6 11.57 -2.78 -51.91
N ASN A 7 11.17 -4.05 -52.01
CA ASN A 7 11.51 -5.10 -51.06
C ASN A 7 13.02 -5.39 -51.11
N ALA A 8 13.73 -5.17 -50.00
CA ALA A 8 15.07 -5.68 -49.78
C ALA A 8 15.01 -6.86 -48.79
N GLN A 9 15.16 -8.08 -49.32
CA GLN A 9 15.34 -9.29 -48.53
C GLN A 9 16.77 -9.32 -47.97
N ALA A 10 16.92 -9.08 -46.67
CA ALA A 10 18.17 -9.29 -45.96
C ALA A 10 18.26 -10.75 -45.48
N HIS A 11 19.13 -11.54 -46.11
CA HIS A 11 19.51 -12.88 -45.67
C HIS A 11 20.34 -12.76 -44.38
N HIS A 12 19.71 -12.98 -43.23
CA HIS A 12 20.39 -13.03 -41.95
C HIS A 12 21.04 -14.41 -41.74
N LEU A 13 22.37 -14.43 -41.83
CA LEU A 13 23.23 -15.55 -41.47
C LEU A 13 23.00 -15.97 -40.02
N LYS A 14 22.60 -17.23 -39.80
CA LYS A 14 22.51 -17.88 -38.49
C LYS A 14 23.91 -18.28 -38.02
N PHE A 15 24.55 -17.45 -37.20
CA PHE A 15 25.73 -17.85 -36.44
C PHE A 15 25.31 -18.70 -35.23
N HIS A 16 25.57 -20.01 -35.32
CA HIS A 16 25.44 -20.97 -34.22
C HIS A 16 26.70 -20.86 -33.35
N ALA A 17 26.67 -20.03 -32.31
CA ALA A 17 27.73 -20.00 -31.30
C ALA A 17 27.43 -21.06 -30.21
N PRO A 18 28.36 -22.00 -29.93
CA PRO A 18 28.16 -23.06 -28.96
C PRO A 18 28.14 -22.54 -27.51
N SER A 19 27.18 -23.08 -26.79
CA SER A 19 26.74 -22.83 -25.42
C SER A 19 27.71 -23.37 -24.35
N LEU A 20 28.82 -22.67 -24.08
CA LEU A 20 29.82 -23.15 -23.11
C LEU A 20 30.36 -22.11 -22.12
N ILE A 21 29.54 -21.13 -21.72
CA ILE A 21 29.83 -20.28 -20.55
C ILE A 21 28.53 -20.03 -19.79
N ARG A 22 28.07 -20.98 -18.96
CA ARG A 22 26.92 -20.73 -18.06
C ARG A 22 26.80 -21.65 -16.84
N LEU A 23 27.90 -22.23 -16.36
CA LEU A 23 27.83 -23.24 -15.28
C LEU A 23 28.72 -22.98 -14.04
N VAL A 24 28.99 -21.71 -13.68
CA VAL A 24 29.74 -21.39 -12.45
C VAL A 24 29.05 -20.34 -11.56
N ARG A 25 27.72 -20.18 -11.66
CA ARG A 25 26.96 -19.21 -10.83
C ARG A 25 25.76 -19.80 -10.08
N ARG A 26 25.73 -21.12 -9.85
CA ARG A 26 24.62 -21.79 -9.12
C ARG A 26 24.88 -22.04 -7.62
N SER A 27 26.11 -21.96 -7.14
CA SER A 27 26.43 -22.41 -5.77
C SER A 27 26.48 -21.30 -4.70
N ALA A 28 26.44 -20.02 -5.09
CA ALA A 28 26.44 -18.89 -4.15
C ALA A 28 25.04 -18.43 -3.70
N LEU A 29 23.96 -19.03 -4.22
CA LEU A 29 22.58 -18.67 -3.88
C LEU A 29 22.08 -19.34 -2.59
N GLY A 30 22.71 -20.44 -2.14
CA GLY A 30 22.19 -21.24 -1.01
C GLY A 30 22.44 -20.65 0.38
N GLU A 31 23.56 -19.96 0.63
CA GLU A 31 23.89 -19.45 1.97
C GLU A 31 23.34 -18.04 2.26
N MET A 32 22.99 -17.25 1.24
CA MET A 32 22.37 -15.94 1.44
C MET A 32 20.92 -16.03 1.94
N ASP A 33 20.27 -17.18 1.81
CA ASP A 33 18.85 -17.33 2.14
C ASP A 33 18.57 -17.34 3.65
N LEU A 34 19.38 -18.00 4.48
CA LEU A 34 19.07 -18.14 5.91
C LEU A 34 19.01 -16.80 6.65
N LYS A 35 20.00 -15.92 6.43
CA LYS A 35 20.05 -14.59 7.06
C LYS A 35 18.94 -13.68 6.55
N THR A 36 18.60 -13.81 5.27
CA THR A 36 17.55 -13.04 4.62
C THR A 36 16.18 -13.47 5.13
N ASN A 37 15.93 -14.78 5.24
CA ASN A 37 14.68 -15.36 5.75
C ASN A 37 14.43 -14.97 7.20
N MET A 38 15.45 -15.03 8.07
CA MET A 38 15.30 -14.54 9.45
C MET A 38 14.97 -13.05 9.49
N SER A 39 15.63 -12.23 8.67
CA SER A 39 15.40 -10.79 8.63
C SER A 39 13.98 -10.45 8.14
N LEU A 40 13.47 -11.17 7.14
CA LEU A 40 12.11 -11.03 6.62
C LEU A 40 11.07 -11.48 7.63
N HIS A 41 11.29 -12.59 8.32
CA HIS A 41 10.39 -13.04 9.39
C HIS A 41 10.28 -12.00 10.51
N MET A 42 11.40 -11.38 10.89
CA MET A 42 11.38 -10.30 11.87
C MET A 42 10.73 -9.02 11.36
N LEU A 43 10.81 -8.73 10.06
CA LEU A 43 10.08 -7.63 9.44
C LEU A 43 8.57 -7.91 9.49
N LYS A 44 8.16 -9.12 9.11
CA LYS A 44 6.78 -9.61 9.16
C LYS A 44 6.18 -9.42 10.56
N GLN A 45 6.83 -9.99 11.58
CA GLN A 45 6.39 -9.88 12.98
C GLN A 45 6.23 -8.45 13.50
N LYS A 46 6.99 -7.50 12.95
CA LYS A 46 6.94 -6.09 13.38
C LYS A 46 5.92 -5.26 12.63
N MET A 47 5.60 -5.65 11.39
CA MET A 47 4.62 -4.95 10.60
C MET A 47 3.21 -5.43 10.93
N GLU A 48 3.03 -6.73 11.14
CA GLU A 48 1.75 -7.33 11.51
C GLU A 48 1.25 -6.83 12.87
N GLY A 49 -0.03 -6.49 12.94
CA GLY A 49 -0.69 -5.95 14.12
C GLY A 49 -0.46 -4.45 14.36
N GLU A 50 0.48 -3.80 13.66
CA GLU A 50 0.74 -2.38 13.87
C GLU A 50 -0.41 -1.53 13.28
N ARG A 51 -1.07 -0.76 14.15
CA ARG A 51 -2.10 0.23 13.78
C ARG A 51 -1.50 1.62 13.73
N ARG A 52 -1.71 2.34 12.63
CA ARG A 52 -1.20 3.70 12.43
C ARG A 52 -2.27 4.66 11.95
N ARG A 53 -2.38 5.81 12.63
CA ARG A 53 -3.17 6.94 12.14
C ARG A 53 -2.42 7.67 11.03
N VAL A 54 -3.05 7.79 9.87
CA VAL A 54 -2.47 8.41 8.67
C VAL A 54 -3.01 9.81 8.44
N ASN A 55 -4.32 10.01 8.63
CA ASN A 55 -4.98 11.31 8.51
C ASN A 55 -5.73 11.66 9.79
N ARG A 56 -5.90 12.95 10.07
CA ARG A 56 -6.59 13.47 11.26
C ARG A 56 -8.05 13.87 11.00
N ARG A 57 -8.39 14.33 9.80
CA ARG A 57 -9.76 14.74 9.44
C ARG A 57 -10.03 14.42 7.95
N PRO A 58 -10.86 13.41 7.62
CA PRO A 58 -11.38 12.40 8.55
C PRO A 58 -10.24 11.59 9.19
N GLU A 59 -10.50 10.98 10.34
CA GLU A 59 -9.53 10.11 10.99
C GLU A 59 -9.39 8.83 10.19
N VAL A 60 -8.18 8.56 9.68
CA VAL A 60 -7.90 7.35 8.90
C VAL A 60 -6.86 6.53 9.65
N PHE A 61 -7.24 5.34 10.07
CA PHE A 61 -6.36 4.34 10.66
C PHE A 61 -6.09 3.22 9.66
N ILE A 62 -4.85 2.74 9.66
CA ILE A 62 -4.44 1.60 8.85
C ILE A 62 -3.80 0.60 9.79
N THR A 63 -4.30 -0.63 9.77
CA THR A 63 -3.77 -1.75 10.54
C THR A 63 -3.31 -2.83 9.57
N VAL A 64 -2.05 -3.20 9.63
CA VAL A 64 -1.54 -4.32 8.83
C VAL A 64 -1.94 -5.61 9.54
N ARG A 65 -2.82 -6.42 8.94
CA ARG A 65 -3.28 -7.68 9.54
C ARG A 65 -2.28 -8.80 9.29
N GLU A 66 -1.91 -8.98 8.03
CA GLU A 66 -1.05 -10.08 7.62
C GLU A 66 -0.14 -9.65 6.47
N LEU A 67 1.12 -10.09 6.51
CA LEU A 67 2.11 -9.93 5.46
C LEU A 67 2.47 -11.32 4.90
N ILE A 68 2.06 -11.56 3.67
CA ILE A 68 2.34 -12.79 2.93
C ILE A 68 3.56 -12.54 2.04
N LEU A 69 4.65 -13.20 2.39
CA LEU A 69 5.88 -13.25 1.59
C LEU A 69 5.72 -14.33 0.53
N LYS A 70 5.89 -13.99 -0.74
CA LYS A 70 5.97 -14.99 -1.82
C LYS A 70 7.41 -15.38 -2.04
N ASP A 71 7.69 -16.68 -2.04
CA ASP A 71 9.03 -17.23 -2.30
C ASP A 71 9.56 -16.88 -3.70
N GLU A 72 8.66 -16.61 -4.65
CA GLU A 72 9.01 -16.22 -6.03
C GLU A 72 9.32 -14.72 -6.20
N GLY A 73 9.18 -13.91 -5.15
CA GLY A 73 9.48 -12.48 -5.22
C GLY A 73 10.98 -12.23 -5.35
N SER A 74 11.41 -11.33 -6.24
CA SER A 74 12.81 -10.88 -6.24
C SER A 74 13.10 -10.10 -4.96
N ILE A 75 13.79 -10.76 -4.03
CA ILE A 75 14.26 -10.18 -2.78
C ILE A 75 15.74 -9.84 -2.96
N ALA A 76 16.03 -8.55 -3.07
CA ALA A 76 17.41 -8.06 -3.01
C ALA A 76 17.58 -7.33 -1.68
N PHE A 77 18.29 -7.96 -0.74
CA PHE A 77 18.52 -7.39 0.58
C PHE A 77 19.99 -7.02 0.75
N SER A 78 20.29 -5.72 0.70
CA SER A 78 21.55 -5.18 1.22
C SER A 78 21.25 -4.21 2.37
N THR A 79 22.22 -3.96 3.24
CA THR A 79 22.04 -3.05 4.37
C THR A 79 21.87 -1.59 3.95
N HIS A 80 22.34 -1.22 2.75
CA HIS A 80 22.30 0.14 2.22
C HIS A 80 21.11 0.32 1.27
N GLU A 81 20.89 -0.66 0.41
CA GLU A 81 19.80 -0.72 -0.55
C GLU A 81 19.02 -2.00 -0.36
N PHE A 82 17.70 -1.91 -0.26
CA PHE A 82 16.89 -3.11 -0.34
C PHE A 82 15.72 -2.87 -1.30
N SER A 83 15.33 -3.92 -2.00
CA SER A 83 14.15 -3.96 -2.83
C SER A 83 13.40 -5.26 -2.54
N LEU A 84 12.17 -5.12 -2.07
CA LEU A 84 11.22 -6.19 -1.86
C LEU A 84 10.04 -5.96 -2.80
N SER A 85 9.80 -6.88 -3.72
CA SER A 85 8.69 -6.80 -4.68
C SER A 85 7.76 -7.98 -4.53
N GLY A 86 6.47 -7.77 -4.82
CA GLY A 86 5.48 -8.85 -4.79
C GLY A 86 5.01 -9.21 -3.39
N LEU A 87 5.21 -8.33 -2.41
CA LEU A 87 4.73 -8.51 -1.05
C LEU A 87 3.21 -8.40 -1.03
N ARG A 88 2.51 -9.42 -0.56
CA ARG A 88 1.06 -9.34 -0.37
C ARG A 88 0.74 -8.91 1.05
N VAL A 89 -0.10 -7.90 1.20
CA VAL A 89 -0.47 -7.33 2.50
C VAL A 89 -1.98 -7.30 2.62
N HIS A 90 -2.50 -7.95 3.66
CA HIS A 90 -3.86 -7.76 4.11
C HIS A 90 -3.88 -6.62 5.12
N ALA A 91 -4.53 -5.50 4.77
CA ALA A 91 -4.64 -4.33 5.63
C ALA A 91 -6.10 -4.00 5.92
N LEU A 92 -6.38 -3.58 7.16
CA LEU A 92 -7.64 -3.00 7.57
C LEU A 92 -7.51 -1.47 7.54
N VAL A 93 -8.33 -0.82 6.74
CA VAL A 93 -8.45 0.64 6.69
C VAL A 93 -9.73 1.03 7.42
N GLU A 94 -9.60 1.88 8.44
CA GLU A 94 -10.72 2.40 9.21
C GLU A 94 -10.79 3.90 8.99
N ILE A 95 -11.96 4.40 8.61
CA ILE A 95 -12.20 5.82 8.33
C ILE A 95 -13.32 6.26 9.26
N THR A 96 -13.01 7.18 10.16
CA THR A 96 -13.94 7.76 11.12
C THR A 96 -14.13 9.24 10.82
N GLY A 97 -15.38 9.68 10.71
CA GLY A 97 -15.72 11.09 10.58
C GLY A 97 -17.17 11.28 10.13
N THR A 98 -17.51 12.51 9.78
CA THR A 98 -18.85 12.81 9.30
C THR A 98 -19.10 12.21 7.92
N GLU A 99 -20.35 11.89 7.62
CA GLU A 99 -20.80 11.42 6.30
C GLU A 99 -20.21 12.29 5.17
N ALA A 100 -20.34 13.61 5.28
CA ALA A 100 -19.80 14.54 4.28
C ALA A 100 -18.28 14.43 4.10
N GLN A 101 -17.52 14.21 5.17
CA GLN A 101 -16.06 14.03 5.09
C GLN A 101 -15.68 12.70 4.44
N ILE A 102 -16.39 11.62 4.80
CA ILE A 102 -16.18 10.30 4.19
C ILE A 102 -16.51 10.35 2.69
N VAL A 103 -17.60 11.02 2.33
CA VAL A 103 -18.02 11.28 0.94
C VAL A 103 -16.97 12.06 0.17
N LYS A 104 -16.35 13.06 0.79
CA LYS A 104 -15.28 13.84 0.17
C LYS A 104 -14.02 13.02 -0.08
N GLU A 105 -13.65 12.12 0.83
CA GLU A 105 -12.44 11.30 0.68
C GLU A 105 -12.64 10.06 -0.20
N LEU A 106 -13.78 9.37 -0.08
CA LEU A 106 -14.08 8.16 -0.85
C LEU A 106 -14.73 8.45 -2.22
N GLY A 107 -15.21 9.67 -2.42
CA GLY A 107 -16.00 10.08 -3.59
C GLY A 107 -17.50 9.92 -3.38
N GLN A 108 -18.27 10.81 -4.02
CA GLN A 108 -19.71 10.95 -3.80
C GLN A 108 -20.51 9.66 -4.04
N GLU A 109 -20.21 8.93 -5.11
CA GLU A 109 -20.94 7.69 -5.46
C GLU A 109 -20.66 6.53 -4.50
N ALA A 110 -19.42 6.39 -4.04
CA ALA A 110 -19.04 5.30 -3.15
C ALA A 110 -19.67 5.51 -1.77
N ALA A 111 -19.56 6.72 -1.23
CA ALA A 111 -19.98 7.01 0.12
C ALA A 111 -21.52 7.15 0.25
N SER A 112 -22.21 7.78 -0.70
CA SER A 112 -23.68 7.91 -0.65
C SER A 112 -24.40 6.56 -0.60
N ARG A 113 -23.86 5.53 -1.26
CA ARG A 113 -24.40 4.16 -1.21
C ARG A 113 -24.09 3.42 0.09
N LEU A 114 -22.98 3.75 0.74
CA LEU A 114 -22.62 3.19 2.05
C LEU A 114 -23.49 3.77 3.16
N LEU A 115 -23.74 5.07 3.11
CA LEU A 115 -24.46 5.81 4.14
C LEU A 115 -25.96 5.53 4.12
N ARG A 116 -26.57 5.40 2.93
CA ARG A 116 -27.96 4.92 2.77
C ARG A 116 -28.24 3.55 3.39
N LYS A 117 -27.20 2.73 3.62
CA LYS A 117 -27.34 1.40 4.23
C LYS A 117 -26.96 1.37 5.71
N ALA A 118 -26.04 2.22 6.16
CA ALA A 118 -25.72 2.36 7.58
C ALA A 118 -26.95 2.83 8.38
N THR A 119 -27.70 3.80 7.86
CA THR A 119 -28.96 4.24 8.45
C THR A 119 -30.01 3.13 8.53
N SER A 120 -30.08 2.24 7.53
CA SER A 120 -31.03 1.11 7.54
C SER A 120 -30.78 0.04 8.61
N LEU A 121 -29.57 -0.03 9.19
CA LEU A 121 -29.22 -0.98 10.25
C LEU A 121 -29.32 -0.38 11.65
N VAL A 122 -29.05 0.92 11.80
CA VAL A 122 -29.07 1.60 13.10
C VAL A 122 -30.49 2.00 13.51
N THR A 123 -31.35 2.35 12.56
CA THR A 123 -32.79 2.45 12.83
C THR A 123 -33.46 1.14 12.47
N GLY A 124 -33.73 0.28 13.47
CA GLY A 124 -34.61 -0.89 13.35
C GLY A 124 -36.06 -0.58 12.95
N LYS A 125 -36.33 0.59 12.37
CA LYS A 125 -37.54 0.86 11.61
C LYS A 125 -37.36 0.26 10.23
N LYS A 126 -37.78 -1.00 10.14
CA LYS A 126 -38.23 -1.68 8.92
C LYS A 126 -39.06 -0.68 8.10
N SER A 127 -38.45 0.01 7.14
CA SER A 127 -39.17 0.85 6.19
C SER A 127 -39.92 -0.08 5.24
N GLN A 128 -41.08 -0.51 5.70
CA GLN A 128 -42.10 -1.07 4.84
C GLN A 128 -42.46 -0.02 3.79
N GLY A 129 -42.07 -0.30 2.54
CA GLY A 129 -42.80 0.06 1.34
C GLY A 129 -42.65 1.50 0.83
N ARG A 130 -42.05 1.62 -0.37
CA ARG A 130 -42.71 2.23 -1.54
C ARG A 130 -41.77 2.17 -2.75
N THR A 131 -41.95 1.15 -3.56
CA THR A 131 -41.68 1.21 -4.99
C THR A 131 -42.70 2.17 -5.62
N SER A 132 -42.33 3.44 -5.74
CA SER A 132 -43.04 4.40 -6.58
C SER A 132 -42.54 4.23 -8.02
N LYS A 133 -43.40 3.68 -8.87
CA LYS A 133 -43.36 3.86 -10.32
C LYS A 133 -43.69 5.32 -10.65
N GLU A 134 -43.03 5.85 -11.68
CA GLU A 134 -43.36 7.05 -12.48
C GLU A 134 -43.35 8.38 -11.70
N GLU A 135 -42.89 9.52 -12.21
CA GLU A 135 -43.11 10.10 -13.53
C GLU A 135 -41.91 10.96 -14.00
N LYS A 136 -41.82 11.11 -15.33
CA LYS A 136 -41.04 12.14 -16.01
C LYS A 136 -41.49 13.54 -15.55
N ALA A 137 -40.54 14.35 -15.08
CA ALA A 137 -40.71 15.80 -15.05
C ALA A 137 -39.47 16.47 -15.66
N THR A 138 -39.63 16.90 -16.90
CA THR A 138 -38.83 17.90 -17.61
C THR A 138 -38.90 19.24 -16.86
N LEU A 139 -37.78 19.98 -16.77
CA LEU A 139 -37.65 21.46 -16.66
C LEU A 139 -36.17 21.79 -16.35
N VAL A 140 -35.33 22.08 -17.35
CA VAL A 140 -34.96 23.42 -17.82
C VAL A 140 -34.69 24.45 -16.70
N GLY A 141 -33.40 24.75 -16.51
CA GLY A 141 -32.92 26.14 -16.31
C GLY A 141 -32.67 26.62 -14.88
N LYS A 142 -31.41 26.54 -14.43
CA LYS A 142 -30.58 27.73 -14.09
C LYS A 142 -29.24 27.28 -13.50
N ALA A 143 -28.17 27.68 -14.19
CA ALA A 143 -26.82 27.67 -13.66
C ALA A 143 -26.71 28.76 -12.59
N SER A 144 -26.57 28.36 -11.32
CA SER A 144 -26.08 29.22 -10.25
C SER A 144 -24.71 28.70 -9.81
N SER A 145 -23.75 29.62 -9.85
CA SER A 145 -22.36 29.51 -9.42
C SER A 145 -22.15 28.72 -8.11
N PRO A 146 -21.02 28.01 -7.95
CA PRO A 146 -20.68 27.33 -6.70
C PRO A 146 -20.23 28.35 -5.66
N THR A 147 -21.18 28.97 -4.98
CA THR A 147 -20.93 29.71 -3.76
C THR A 147 -20.45 28.73 -2.70
N SER A 148 -19.27 29.00 -2.15
CA SER A 148 -18.65 28.25 -1.07
C SER A 148 -19.57 28.21 0.14
N ALA A 149 -20.41 27.17 0.22
CA ALA A 149 -21.24 26.89 1.37
C ALA A 149 -20.33 26.40 2.50
N GLU A 150 -20.01 27.30 3.42
CA GLU A 150 -19.76 26.90 4.81
C GLU A 150 -20.97 26.10 5.26
N VAL A 151 -20.80 24.79 5.36
CA VAL A 151 -21.82 23.87 5.86
C VAL A 151 -21.96 24.18 7.36
N PRO A 152 -23.09 24.76 7.81
CA PRO A 152 -23.31 25.02 9.22
C PRO A 152 -23.35 23.69 9.98
N GLY A 153 -22.77 23.71 11.18
CA GLY A 153 -22.48 22.54 12.01
C GLY A 153 -23.63 21.54 12.11
N ALA A 154 -23.59 20.53 11.24
CA ALA A 154 -24.27 19.29 11.50
C ALA A 154 -23.48 18.60 12.62
N SER A 155 -24.08 18.54 13.82
CA SER A 155 -23.75 17.55 14.85
C SER A 155 -24.09 16.16 14.34
N GLY A 156 -23.46 15.76 13.24
CA GLY A 156 -23.58 14.43 12.68
C GLY A 156 -22.72 13.51 13.50
N ASP A 157 -23.34 12.45 14.03
CA ASP A 157 -22.62 11.38 14.70
C ASP A 157 -21.47 10.89 13.83
N ASP A 158 -20.29 10.74 14.42
CA ASP A 158 -19.12 10.23 13.70
C ASP A 158 -19.39 8.79 13.27
N VAL A 159 -19.40 8.56 11.96
CA VAL A 159 -19.59 7.24 11.37
C VAL A 159 -18.21 6.62 11.18
N THR A 160 -18.01 5.40 11.68
CA THR A 160 -16.80 4.62 11.39
C THR A 160 -17.08 3.59 10.31
N GLN A 161 -16.30 3.63 9.24
CA GLN A 161 -16.32 2.66 8.16
C GLN A 161 -15.02 1.88 8.15
N THR A 162 -15.12 0.56 8.05
CA THR A 162 -13.96 -0.33 7.99
C THR A 162 -13.93 -1.06 6.66
N CYS A 163 -12.74 -1.21 6.10
CA CYS A 163 -12.48 -1.87 4.84
C CYS A 163 -11.27 -2.80 4.98
N ILE A 164 -11.36 -4.01 4.44
CA ILE A 164 -10.22 -4.94 4.34
C ILE A 164 -9.74 -4.90 2.90
N VAL A 165 -8.47 -4.54 2.73
CA VAL A 165 -7.81 -4.43 1.42
C VAL A 165 -6.67 -5.44 1.32
N ASP A 166 -6.56 -6.01 0.14
CA ASP A 166 -5.51 -6.94 -0.24
C ASP A 166 -4.58 -6.21 -1.21
N LEU A 167 -3.36 -5.94 -0.80
CA LEU A 167 -2.42 -5.09 -1.51
C LEU A 167 -1.23 -5.92 -1.99
N THR A 168 -0.79 -5.71 -3.23
CA THR A 168 0.54 -6.15 -3.66
C THR A 168 1.47 -4.95 -3.66
N LEU A 169 2.51 -4.98 -2.83
CA LEU A 169 3.44 -3.88 -2.62
C LEU A 169 4.80 -4.16 -3.24
N ARG A 170 5.43 -3.06 -3.67
CA ARG A 170 6.86 -2.96 -3.91
C ARG A 170 7.43 -1.97 -2.90
N MET A 171 8.41 -2.41 -2.12
CA MET A 171 9.11 -1.60 -1.14
C MET A 171 10.57 -1.51 -1.56
N TRP A 172 11.12 -0.31 -1.54
CA TRP A 172 12.55 -0.14 -1.77
C TRP A 172 13.12 1.01 -0.98
N ARG A 173 14.44 0.96 -0.82
CA ARG A 173 15.24 2.02 -0.22
C ARG A 173 16.44 2.27 -1.11
N ASP A 174 16.59 3.51 -1.54
CA ASP A 174 17.70 3.96 -2.37
C ASP A 174 18.92 4.27 -1.49
N SER A 175 20.13 4.13 -2.05
CA SER A 175 21.36 4.57 -1.39
C SER A 175 21.30 6.06 -1.10
N GLY A 176 21.49 6.43 0.18
CA GLY A 176 21.46 7.82 0.63
C GLY A 176 20.09 8.27 1.17
N ASP A 177 19.01 7.58 0.83
CA ASP A 177 17.70 7.84 1.42
C ASP A 177 17.51 7.02 2.71
N GLU A 178 17.15 7.69 3.80
CA GLU A 178 16.78 7.01 5.05
C GLU A 178 15.33 6.50 5.03
N ARG A 179 14.52 6.97 4.08
CA ARG A 179 13.09 6.66 3.97
C ARG A 179 12.86 5.45 3.06
N VAL A 180 11.96 4.58 3.49
CA VAL A 180 11.50 3.45 2.68
C VAL A 180 10.36 3.90 1.78
N LYS A 181 10.57 3.80 0.48
CA LYS A 181 9.56 4.09 -0.54
C LYS A 181 8.68 2.84 -0.70
N VAL A 182 7.37 3.06 -0.74
CA VAL A 182 6.38 1.99 -0.90
C VAL A 182 5.48 2.37 -2.06
N GLN A 183 5.29 1.44 -2.99
CA GLN A 183 4.40 1.57 -4.13
C GLN A 183 3.44 0.41 -4.13
N ILE A 184 2.14 0.70 -4.21
CA ILE A 184 1.12 -0.32 -4.43
C ILE A 184 1.18 -0.67 -5.93
N SER A 185 1.30 -1.96 -6.26
CA SER A 185 1.23 -2.45 -7.64
C SER A 185 -0.18 -2.89 -8.00
N ASP A 186 -0.77 -3.72 -7.12
CA ASP A 186 -2.13 -4.23 -7.27
C ASP A 186 -2.90 -3.98 -5.98
N LEU A 187 -4.21 -3.76 -6.13
CA LEU A 187 -5.11 -3.44 -5.04
C LEU A 187 -6.43 -4.15 -5.28
N ALA A 188 -6.70 -5.14 -4.43
CA ALA A 188 -7.93 -5.88 -4.36
C ALA A 188 -8.64 -5.61 -3.03
N VAL A 189 -9.92 -5.92 -2.99
CA VAL A 189 -10.77 -5.71 -1.82
C VAL A 189 -11.24 -7.07 -1.36
N GLY A 190 -11.01 -7.38 -0.09
CA GLY A 190 -11.51 -8.61 0.50
C GLY A 190 -13.03 -8.66 0.44
N GLU A 191 -13.58 -9.81 0.06
CA GLU A 191 -15.01 -10.06 -0.12
C GLU A 191 -15.86 -9.72 1.12
N SER A 192 -15.24 -9.75 2.31
CA SER A 192 -15.89 -9.56 3.60
C SER A 192 -16.11 -8.10 4.00
N SER A 193 -15.54 -7.13 3.29
CA SER A 193 -15.50 -5.74 3.77
C SER A 193 -16.54 -4.80 3.14
N PHE A 194 -17.09 -5.16 1.98
CA PHE A 194 -18.17 -4.41 1.36
C PHE A 194 -19.25 -5.33 0.81
N LYS A 195 -20.52 -5.03 1.11
CA LYS A 195 -21.67 -5.69 0.47
C LYS A 195 -21.73 -5.45 -1.06
N SER A 196 -20.83 -4.62 -1.61
CA SER A 196 -20.70 -4.38 -3.04
C SER A 196 -19.23 -4.15 -3.42
N ALA A 197 -18.61 -5.16 -4.03
CA ALA A 197 -17.21 -5.11 -4.48
C ALA A 197 -16.94 -3.96 -5.47
N SER A 198 -17.94 -3.51 -6.22
CA SER A 198 -17.80 -2.41 -7.19
C SER A 198 -17.56 -1.06 -6.53
N LEU A 199 -18.16 -0.81 -5.36
CA LEU A 199 -17.96 0.44 -4.62
C LEU A 199 -16.58 0.53 -4.01
N ALA A 200 -16.11 -0.60 -3.49
CA ALA A 200 -14.79 -0.71 -2.93
C ALA A 200 -13.70 -0.44 -3.98
N LYS A 201 -13.85 -1.02 -5.18
CA LYS A 201 -12.98 -0.75 -6.33
C LYS A 201 -12.99 0.74 -6.71
N LYS A 202 -14.16 1.40 -6.72
CA LYS A 202 -14.25 2.85 -7.00
C LYS A 202 -13.56 3.70 -5.94
N ALA A 203 -13.81 3.42 -4.67
CA ALA A 203 -13.19 4.13 -3.55
C ALA A 203 -11.66 4.03 -3.59
N LEU A 204 -11.14 2.85 -3.90
CA LEU A 204 -9.70 2.60 -3.94
C LEU A 204 -9.04 3.02 -5.27
N GLY A 205 -9.85 3.25 -6.31
CA GLY A 205 -9.43 3.97 -7.50
C GLY A 205 -9.07 5.44 -7.23
N ASN A 206 -9.46 5.99 -6.07
CA ASN A 206 -9.06 7.34 -5.70
C ASN A 206 -7.55 7.41 -5.39
N LYS A 207 -6.83 8.18 -6.22
CA LYS A 207 -5.39 8.42 -6.07
C LYS A 207 -5.02 8.95 -4.67
N ARG A 208 -5.90 9.75 -4.05
CA ARG A 208 -5.64 10.35 -2.74
C ARG A 208 -5.68 9.30 -1.62
N LEU A 209 -6.68 8.41 -1.65
CA LEU A 209 -6.78 7.31 -0.68
C LEU A 209 -5.60 6.34 -0.84
N ARG A 210 -5.23 6.02 -2.08
CA ARG A 210 -4.05 5.19 -2.38
C ARG A 210 -2.77 5.80 -1.81
N ALA A 211 -2.54 7.09 -2.02
CA ALA A 211 -1.39 7.80 -1.47
C ALA A 211 -1.37 7.81 0.07
N MET A 212 -2.54 7.92 0.72
CA MET A 212 -2.65 7.77 2.17
C MET A 212 -2.26 6.36 2.62
N ILE A 213 -2.73 5.33 1.92
CA ILE A 213 -2.39 3.94 2.25
C ILE A 213 -0.88 3.70 2.09
N GLU A 214 -0.28 4.16 0.99
CA GLU A 214 1.17 4.09 0.76
C GLU A 214 1.97 4.79 1.86
N ALA A 215 1.57 6.01 2.23
CA ALA A 215 2.21 6.77 3.30
C ALA A 215 2.07 6.10 4.68
N GLY A 216 0.92 5.48 4.95
CA GLY A 216 0.67 4.74 6.18
C GLY A 216 1.58 3.52 6.31
N ILE A 217 1.62 2.69 5.26
CA ILE A 217 2.44 1.48 5.23
C ILE A 217 3.94 1.83 5.23
N SER A 218 4.35 2.88 4.50
CA SER A 218 5.73 3.39 4.53
C SER A 218 6.15 3.77 5.94
N LYS A 219 5.31 4.48 6.70
CA LYS A 219 5.60 4.83 8.11
C LYS A 219 5.74 3.59 9.00
N VAL A 220 4.86 2.61 8.84
CA VAL A 220 4.93 1.33 9.58
C VAL A 220 6.22 0.58 9.25
N ALA A 221 6.57 0.48 7.97
CA ALA A 221 7.80 -0.15 7.51
C ALA A 221 9.07 0.55 8.04
N VAL A 222 9.12 1.88 7.99
CA VAL A 222 10.23 2.66 8.53
C VAL A 222 10.38 2.43 10.03
N ASN A 223 9.29 2.38 10.79
CA ASN A 223 9.32 2.09 12.23
C ASN A 223 9.84 0.66 12.52
N ALA A 224 9.44 -0.32 11.71
CA ALA A 224 9.89 -1.70 11.85
C ALA A 224 11.41 -1.84 11.59
N LEU A 225 11.91 -1.14 10.57
CA LEU A 225 13.30 -1.20 10.09
C LEU A 225 14.26 -0.32 10.92
N SER A 226 13.87 0.90 11.28
CA SER A 226 14.70 1.83 12.08
C SER A 226 15.09 1.23 13.44
N LYS A 227 14.16 0.53 14.12
CA LYS A 227 14.43 -0.21 15.36
C LYS A 227 15.55 -1.26 15.20
N LYS A 228 15.74 -1.84 14.00
CA LYS A 228 16.83 -2.79 13.72
C LYS A 228 18.16 -2.08 13.45
N LEU A 229 18.11 -1.02 12.65
CA LEU A 229 19.31 -0.25 12.30
C LEU A 229 19.93 0.38 13.54
N ALA A 230 19.12 0.94 14.44
CA ALA A 230 19.58 1.49 15.72
C ALA A 230 20.30 0.44 16.58
N LYS A 231 19.73 -0.76 16.74
CA LYS A 231 20.35 -1.86 17.49
C LYS A 231 21.67 -2.32 16.85
N SER A 232 21.75 -2.35 15.52
CA SER A 232 22.97 -2.74 14.81
C SER A 232 24.09 -1.69 14.92
N LYS A 233 23.75 -0.40 14.82
CA LYS A 233 24.71 0.70 14.97
C LYS A 233 25.28 0.70 16.39
N ALA A 234 24.42 0.60 17.41
CA ALA A 234 24.85 0.53 18.81
C ALA A 234 25.77 -0.68 19.07
N ALA A 235 25.45 -1.86 18.54
CA ALA A 235 26.31 -3.03 18.67
C ALA A 235 27.68 -2.86 18.01
N ARG A 236 27.75 -2.23 16.82
CA ARG A 236 29.02 -1.93 16.15
C ARG A 236 29.86 -0.92 16.93
N PHE A 237 29.23 0.15 17.44
CA PHE A 237 29.92 1.13 18.29
C PHE A 237 30.46 0.49 19.57
N ALA A 238 29.66 -0.34 20.25
CA ALA A 238 30.10 -1.07 21.45
C ALA A 238 31.26 -2.03 21.15
N ALA A 239 31.18 -2.80 20.05
CA ALA A 239 32.26 -3.69 19.63
C ALA A 239 33.55 -2.91 19.27
N CYS A 240 33.42 -1.75 18.64
CA CYS A 240 34.55 -0.86 18.33
C CYS A 240 35.19 -0.32 19.61
N LEU A 241 34.39 0.17 20.56
CA LEU A 241 34.87 0.65 21.87
C LEU A 241 35.59 -0.45 22.65
N LEU A 242 35.05 -1.68 22.69
CA LEU A 242 35.69 -2.82 23.34
C LEU A 242 37.03 -3.16 22.68
N ARG A 243 37.16 -2.98 21.35
CA ARG A 243 38.41 -3.19 20.62
C ARG A 243 39.44 -2.12 20.95
N CYS A 244 39.05 -0.85 21.00
CA CYS A 244 39.91 0.26 21.40
C CYS A 244 40.41 0.10 22.85
N LEU A 245 39.53 -0.32 23.78
CA LEU A 245 39.90 -0.58 25.17
C LEU A 245 40.90 -1.74 25.32
N ARG A 246 40.82 -2.77 24.46
CA ARG A 246 41.82 -3.85 24.44
C ARG A 246 43.19 -3.38 23.94
N CYS A 247 43.24 -2.49 22.95
CA CYS A 247 44.50 -1.94 22.44
C CYS A 247 45.21 -1.04 23.47
N PHE A 248 44.47 -0.39 24.37
CA PHE A 248 45.07 0.46 25.42
C PHE A 248 45.65 -0.32 26.61
N ARG A 249 45.38 -1.63 26.71
CA ARG A 249 45.69 -2.43 27.91
C ARG A 249 46.89 -3.36 27.74
N THR A 250 47.66 -3.24 26.66
CA THR A 250 48.95 -3.93 26.51
C THR A 250 50.03 -3.13 27.24
N PRO A 251 50.57 -3.62 28.37
CA PRO A 251 51.71 -2.99 29.03
C PRO A 251 52.94 -3.07 28.11
N ALA A 252 53.73 -1.98 28.10
CA ALA A 252 55.00 -1.89 27.39
C ALA A 252 56.07 -2.80 28.01
#